data_AF-A0A6C2UI78-F1
#
_entry.id   AF-A0A6C2UI78-F1
#
_cell.length_a   1.000
_cell.length_b   1.000
_cell.length_c   1.000
_cell.angle_alpha   90.00
_cell.angle_beta   90.00
_cell.angle_gamma   90.00
#
_symmetry.space_group_name_H-M   'P 1'
#
loop_
_entity.id
_entity.type
_entity.pdbx_description
1 polymer ?
#
loop_
_entity_poly.entity_id
_entity_poly.type
_entity_poly.pdbx_seq_one_letter_code
_entity_poly.pdbx_strand_id
1 'polypeptide(L)'
;MRANRHVLAILLGGLFLAGSGCQSWRTDEVEVRKNNFDFDGIPGREYLVGGGYTIIYRAPVEGDLYLADESSERLLATVSLQAGEEHEMEFDIQDEKLSANLDAIGIDPQKAQFKLYFVPR
;
A
#
# COMPACT_ATOMS: atom_id res chain seq x y z
N MET A 1 -47.08 3.03 -50.15
CA MET A 1 -48.52 3.35 -50.24
C MET A 1 -49.17 3.10 -48.88
N ARG A 2 -49.97 4.07 -48.39
CA ARG A 2 -50.87 4.08 -47.20
C ARG A 2 -50.24 3.79 -45.82
N ALA A 3 -50.05 4.73 -44.89
CA ALA A 3 -50.93 5.73 -44.22
C ALA A 3 -51.94 5.13 -43.22
N ASN A 4 -51.70 5.33 -41.92
CA ASN A 4 -52.58 5.94 -40.89
C ASN A 4 -52.02 5.67 -39.49
N ARG A 5 -51.55 6.68 -38.74
CA ARG A 5 -52.30 7.63 -37.89
C ARG A 5 -53.10 6.94 -36.77
N HIS A 6 -52.58 6.97 -35.55
CA HIS A 6 -53.33 7.43 -34.38
C HIS A 6 -52.40 8.20 -33.44
N VAL A 7 -52.60 9.52 -33.43
CA VAL A 7 -52.12 10.45 -32.42
C VAL A 7 -53.08 10.33 -31.25
N LEU A 8 -52.58 10.08 -30.04
CA LEU A 8 -53.32 10.41 -28.82
C LEU A 8 -52.33 11.04 -27.83
N ALA A 9 -52.20 12.36 -27.95
CA ALA A 9 -51.59 13.19 -26.92
C ALA A 9 -52.67 13.44 -25.86
N ILE A 10 -52.41 13.01 -24.62
CA ILE A 10 -53.17 13.44 -23.45
C ILE A 10 -52.23 14.31 -22.62
N LEU A 11 -52.46 15.62 -22.72
CA LEU A 11 -51.93 16.66 -21.83
C LEU A 11 -52.87 16.78 -20.63
N LEU A 12 -52.41 16.39 -19.44
CA LEU A 12 -52.91 16.79 -18.13
C LEU A 12 -51.67 16.76 -17.23
N GLY A 13 -51.08 17.88 -16.84
CA GLY A 13 -51.72 18.90 -16.02
C GLY A 13 -51.52 18.52 -14.55
N GLY A 14 -50.35 18.83 -13.98
CA GLY A 14 -50.00 18.42 -12.62
C GLY A 14 -48.80 19.21 -12.08
N LEU A 15 -49.04 20.49 -11.83
CA LEU A 15 -48.20 21.39 -11.05
C LEU A 15 -47.98 20.79 -9.64
N PHE A 16 -46.80 20.23 -9.35
CA PHE A 16 -46.38 19.94 -7.98
C PHE A 16 -45.25 20.88 -7.59
N LEU A 17 -45.61 21.80 -6.69
CA LEU A 17 -44.71 22.69 -5.99
C LEU A 17 -43.81 21.90 -5.03
N ALA A 18 -42.53 22.26 -5.06
CA ALA A 18 -41.55 22.20 -3.98
C ALA A 18 -41.64 21.02 -2.98
N GLY A 19 -40.83 20.00 -3.25
CA GLY A 19 -40.30 19.11 -2.22
C GLY A 19 -38.77 19.09 -2.34
N SER A 20 -38.10 19.76 -1.41
CA SER A 20 -36.66 19.72 -1.24
C SER A 20 -36.16 18.27 -1.13
N GLY A 21 -35.07 17.94 -1.81
CA GLY A 21 -34.27 16.76 -1.45
C GLY A 21 -34.07 15.75 -2.58
N CYS A 22 -33.02 15.95 -3.36
CA CYS A 22 -32.05 14.91 -3.66
C CYS A 22 -30.77 15.63 -4.05
N GLN A 23 -29.97 15.96 -3.03
CA GLN A 23 -28.57 16.25 -3.24
C GLN A 23 -27.98 15.03 -3.94
N SER A 24 -27.68 15.21 -5.23
CA SER A 24 -26.74 14.43 -6.01
C SER A 24 -25.55 14.12 -5.11
N TRP A 25 -25.47 12.88 -4.64
CA TRP A 25 -24.29 12.34 -4.01
C TRP A 25 -23.20 12.41 -5.08
N ARG A 26 -22.32 13.41 -4.97
CA ARG A 26 -20.97 13.26 -5.48
C ARG A 26 -20.44 12.03 -4.79
N THR A 27 -20.32 10.92 -5.52
CA THR A 27 -19.17 10.05 -5.32
C THR A 27 -17.97 10.94 -5.59
N ASP A 28 -17.46 11.55 -4.54
CA ASP A 28 -16.04 11.84 -4.49
C ASP A 28 -15.39 10.49 -4.77
N GLU A 29 -14.84 10.32 -5.97
CA GLU A 29 -13.78 9.35 -6.18
C GLU A 29 -12.76 9.69 -5.12
N VAL A 30 -12.80 8.95 -4.01
CA VAL A 30 -11.66 8.79 -3.14
C VAL A 30 -10.61 8.24 -4.09
N GLU A 31 -9.76 9.11 -4.63
CA GLU A 31 -8.45 8.71 -5.10
C GLU A 31 -7.88 7.91 -3.93
N VAL A 32 -7.96 6.60 -4.03
CA VAL A 32 -7.21 5.69 -3.19
C VAL A 32 -5.78 6.07 -3.53
N ARG A 33 -5.20 6.99 -2.75
CA ARG A 33 -3.76 7.20 -2.74
C ARG A 33 -3.20 5.81 -2.71
N LYS A 34 -2.48 5.42 -3.76
CA LYS A 34 -1.83 4.12 -3.83
C LYS A 34 -0.96 4.08 -2.57
N ASN A 35 -1.45 3.43 -1.53
CA ASN A 35 -0.71 3.34 -0.28
C ASN A 35 0.42 2.40 -0.63
N ASN A 36 1.66 2.89 -0.55
CA ASN A 36 2.81 2.07 -0.88
C ASN A 36 2.96 0.90 0.11
N PHE A 37 2.15 0.89 1.18
CA PHE A 37 2.13 -0.07 2.26
C PHE A 37 0.81 -0.87 2.28
N ASP A 38 0.91 -2.13 2.70
CA ASP A 38 -0.23 -2.97 3.01
C ASP A 38 -0.88 -2.63 4.36
N PHE A 39 -1.81 -3.47 4.81
CA PHE A 39 -2.54 -3.28 6.06
C PHE A 39 -1.65 -3.43 7.31
N ASP A 40 -0.54 -4.15 7.19
CA ASP A 40 0.42 -4.40 8.26
C ASP A 40 1.55 -3.35 8.29
N GLY A 41 1.49 -2.38 7.37
CA GLY A 41 2.46 -1.31 7.24
C GLY A 41 3.76 -1.73 6.57
N ILE A 42 3.76 -2.87 5.87
CA ILE A 42 4.89 -3.35 5.06
C ILE A 42 4.73 -2.81 3.64
N PRO A 43 5.80 -2.31 2.99
CA PRO A 43 5.72 -1.92 1.60
C PRO A 43 5.21 -3.04 0.69
N GLY A 44 4.42 -2.68 -0.31
CA GLY A 44 3.91 -3.62 -1.32
C GLY A 44 5.03 -4.38 -2.01
N ARG A 45 4.73 -5.60 -2.48
CA ARG A 45 5.71 -6.49 -3.12
C ARG A 45 6.39 -5.89 -4.33
N GLU A 46 5.79 -4.89 -5.00
CA GLU A 46 6.44 -4.16 -6.08
C GLU A 46 7.69 -3.37 -5.65
N TYR A 47 7.86 -3.11 -4.34
CA TYR A 47 9.00 -2.42 -3.76
C TYR A 47 10.09 -3.36 -3.23
N LEU A 48 9.91 -4.69 -3.35
CA LEU A 48 10.88 -5.67 -2.86
C LEU A 48 12.17 -5.61 -3.68
N VAL A 49 13.28 -5.29 -3.01
CA VAL A 49 14.62 -5.16 -3.63
C VAL A 49 15.59 -6.25 -3.18
N GLY A 50 15.26 -7.03 -2.15
CA GLY A 50 16.12 -8.11 -1.69
C GLY A 50 15.62 -8.83 -0.45
N GLY A 51 16.47 -9.67 0.11
CA GLY A 51 16.21 -10.41 1.33
C GLY A 51 17.38 -11.35 1.67
N GLY A 52 17.37 -11.89 2.89
CA GLY A 52 18.43 -12.76 3.41
C GLY A 52 19.24 -12.11 4.53
N TYR A 53 20.39 -12.72 4.83
CA TYR A 53 21.21 -12.35 5.98
C TYR A 53 22.26 -11.28 5.69
N THR A 54 22.67 -11.09 4.44
CA THR A 54 23.61 -10.04 4.05
C THR A 54 23.10 -9.37 2.80
N ILE A 55 22.88 -8.05 2.87
CA ILE A 55 22.34 -7.27 1.76
C ILE A 55 23.10 -5.95 1.67
N ILE A 56 23.65 -5.69 0.49
CA ILE A 56 24.22 -4.39 0.13
C ILE A 56 23.26 -3.76 -0.88
N TYR A 57 22.64 -2.64 -0.50
CA TYR A 57 21.71 -1.93 -1.36
C TYR A 57 22.22 -0.52 -1.67
N ARG A 58 22.23 -0.17 -2.95
CA ARG A 58 22.54 1.19 -3.42
C ARG A 58 21.28 1.84 -3.94
N ALA A 59 20.87 2.94 -3.31
CA ALA A 59 19.65 3.65 -3.69
C ALA A 59 19.82 4.32 -5.07
N PRO A 60 18.95 4.02 -6.06
CA PRO A 60 19.04 4.65 -7.38
C PRO A 60 18.54 6.09 -7.37
N VAL A 61 17.67 6.43 -6.42
CA VAL A 61 17.06 7.74 -6.18
C VAL A 61 16.91 7.97 -4.67
N GLU A 62 16.49 9.16 -4.25
CA GLU A 62 16.13 9.39 -2.85
C GLU A 62 14.92 8.52 -2.45
N GLY A 63 14.95 7.93 -1.25
CA GLY A 63 13.86 7.10 -0.77
C GLY A 63 14.13 6.46 0.58
N ASP A 64 13.28 5.51 0.94
CA ASP A 64 13.35 4.79 2.20
C ASP A 64 13.55 3.29 1.97
N LEU A 65 14.50 2.73 2.70
CA LEU A 65 14.77 1.30 2.78
C LEU A 65 14.09 0.75 4.03
N TYR A 66 13.25 -0.27 3.85
CA TYR A 66 12.49 -0.93 4.90
C TYR A 66 12.96 -2.36 5.05
N LEU A 67 13.24 -2.74 6.29
CA LEU A 67 13.49 -4.12 6.67
C LEU A 67 12.25 -4.68 7.33
N ALA A 68 11.75 -5.79 6.81
CA ALA A 68 10.64 -6.53 7.42
C ALA A 68 11.00 -7.99 7.63
N ASP A 69 10.38 -8.62 8.61
CA ASP A 69 10.29 -10.07 8.71
C ASP A 69 8.94 -10.53 8.13
N GLU A 70 8.99 -11.24 7.00
CA GLU A 70 7.79 -11.75 6.33
C GLU A 70 7.12 -12.88 7.15
N SER A 71 7.87 -13.56 8.02
CA SER A 71 7.32 -14.67 8.81
C SER A 71 6.37 -14.20 9.91
N SER A 72 6.62 -13.03 10.48
CA SER A 72 5.77 -12.41 11.49
C SER A 72 4.96 -11.23 10.98
N GLU A 73 5.13 -10.85 9.70
CA GLU A 73 4.50 -9.68 9.08
C GLU A 73 4.82 -8.38 9.85
N ARG A 74 6.10 -8.19 10.21
CA ARG A 74 6.53 -7.03 11.01
C ARG A 74 7.62 -6.22 10.34
N LEU A 75 7.46 -4.90 10.40
CA LEU A 75 8.51 -3.95 10.08
C LEU A 75 9.51 -3.83 11.24
N LEU A 76 10.80 -3.98 10.93
CA LEU A 76 11.89 -4.00 11.90
C LEU A 76 12.70 -2.70 11.90
N ALA A 77 12.96 -2.14 10.72
CA ALA A 77 13.75 -0.93 10.58
C ALA A 77 13.36 -0.12 9.34
N THR A 78 13.68 1.17 9.38
CA THR A 78 13.58 2.09 8.25
C THR A 78 14.83 2.96 8.20
N VAL A 79 15.40 3.09 7.01
CA VAL A 79 16.59 3.90 6.74
C VAL A 79 16.31 4.78 5.52
N SER A 80 16.33 6.10 5.69
CA SER A 80 16.26 7.02 4.56
C SER A 80 17.62 7.10 3.87
N LEU A 81 17.63 7.00 2.54
CA LEU A 81 18.82 7.02 1.72
C LEU A 81 18.74 8.12 0.66
N GLN A 82 19.88 8.75 0.40
CA GLN A 82 20.05 9.65 -0.72
C GLN A 82 20.36 8.88 -2.01
N ALA A 83 20.15 9.53 -3.17
CA ALA A 83 20.51 8.94 -4.45
C ALA A 83 22.00 8.59 -4.53
N GLY A 84 22.31 7.34 -4.87
CA GLY A 84 23.65 6.79 -4.94
C GLY A 84 24.24 6.31 -3.61
N GLU A 85 23.55 6.57 -2.48
CA GLU A 85 23.97 6.10 -1.16
C GLU A 85 23.86 4.57 -1.08
N GLU A 86 24.86 3.96 -0.45
CA GLU A 86 24.91 2.52 -0.24
C GLU A 86 24.71 2.22 1.25
N HIS A 87 23.87 1.23 1.53
CA HIS A 87 23.61 0.75 2.87
C HIS A 87 23.78 -0.76 2.90
N GLU A 88 24.61 -1.22 3.84
CA GLU A 88 24.85 -2.63 4.10
C GLU A 88 24.10 -3.04 5.37
N MET A 89 23.36 -4.14 5.26
CA MET A 89 22.72 -4.80 6.40
C MET A 89 23.19 -6.24 6.48
N GLU A 90 23.68 -6.59 7.65
CA GLU A 90 24.12 -7.93 7.99
C GLU A 90 23.36 -8.42 9.23
N PHE A 91 22.82 -9.63 9.13
CA PHE A 91 22.05 -10.32 10.16
C PHE A 91 22.72 -11.65 10.45
N ASP A 92 23.53 -11.69 11.50
CA ASP A 92 24.02 -12.95 12.02
C ASP A 92 23.04 -13.51 13.05
N ILE A 93 22.23 -14.51 12.66
CA ILE A 93 21.30 -15.17 13.58
C ILE A 93 22.01 -15.98 14.67
N GLN A 94 23.32 -16.20 14.56
CA GLN A 94 24.14 -16.81 15.62
C GLN A 94 24.63 -15.76 16.64
N ASP A 95 24.48 -14.47 16.34
CA ASP A 95 24.72 -13.42 17.32
C ASP A 95 23.66 -13.51 18.42
N GLU A 96 24.11 -13.84 19.64
CA GLU A 96 23.23 -14.03 20.80
C GLU A 96 22.40 -12.78 21.13
N LYS A 97 22.94 -11.58 20.86
CA LYS A 97 22.25 -10.31 21.10
C LYS A 97 21.14 -10.10 20.09
N LEU A 98 21.40 -10.31 18.81
CA LEU A 98 20.38 -10.20 17.76
C LEU A 98 19.27 -11.23 17.99
N SER A 99 19.64 -12.49 18.25
CA SER A 99 18.70 -13.56 18.55
C SER A 99 17.80 -13.19 19.73
N ALA A 100 18.39 -12.75 20.85
CA ALA A 100 17.63 -12.36 22.04
C ALA A 100 16.70 -11.16 21.78
N ASN A 101 17.13 -10.20 20.95
CA ASN A 101 16.30 -9.04 20.60
C ASN A 101 15.11 -9.44 19.72
N LEU A 102 15.32 -10.33 18.75
CA LEU A 102 14.26 -10.88 17.89
C LEU A 102 13.25 -11.68 18.72
N ASP A 103 13.74 -12.56 19.59
CA ASP A 103 12.89 -13.34 20.51
C ASP A 103 12.07 -12.42 21.43
N ALA A 104 12.67 -11.36 21.96
CA ALA A 104 12.00 -10.39 22.83
C ALA A 104 10.86 -9.64 22.12
N ILE A 105 10.95 -9.47 20.80
CA ILE A 105 9.86 -8.90 19.99
C ILE A 105 8.96 -9.98 19.38
N GLY A 106 9.13 -11.26 19.72
CA GLY A 106 8.27 -12.35 19.29
C GLY A 106 8.55 -12.87 17.88
N ILE A 107 9.77 -12.65 17.37
CA ILE A 107 10.25 -13.20 16.11
C ILE A 107 11.16 -14.37 16.42
N ASP A 108 10.82 -15.56 15.92
CA ASP A 108 11.66 -16.76 16.03
C ASP A 108 12.87 -16.60 15.09
N PRO A 109 14.11 -16.45 15.60
CA PRO A 109 15.30 -16.20 14.78
C PRO A 109 15.58 -17.32 13.77
N GLN A 110 15.14 -18.55 14.07
CA GLN A 110 15.31 -19.72 13.20
C GLN A 110 14.27 -19.77 12.07
N LYS A 111 13.18 -19.00 12.18
CA LYS A 111 12.13 -18.90 11.17
C LYS A 111 12.06 -17.53 10.49
N ALA A 112 12.81 -16.55 10.99
CA ALA A 112 12.83 -15.20 10.48
C ALA A 112 13.14 -15.18 8.97
N GLN A 113 12.34 -14.42 8.22
CA GLN A 113 12.49 -14.23 6.79
C GLN A 113 12.65 -12.75 6.49
N PHE A 114 13.89 -12.27 6.58
CA PHE A 114 14.21 -10.88 6.33
C PHE A 114 14.03 -10.52 4.85
N LYS A 115 13.18 -9.54 4.61
CA LYS A 115 12.90 -8.94 3.31
C LYS A 115 13.23 -7.46 3.35
N LEU A 116 13.69 -6.98 2.21
CA LEU A 116 14.12 -5.61 2.04
C LEU A 116 13.32 -4.95 0.94
N TYR A 117 12.72 -3.82 1.28
CA TYR A 117 11.90 -3.04 0.37
C TYR A 117 12.47 -1.64 0.23
N PHE A 118 12.41 -1.06 -0.96
CA PHE A 118 12.80 0.32 -1.19
C PHE A 118 11.64 1.10 -1.80
N VAL A 119 11.23 2.16 -1.13
CA VAL A 119 10.15 3.05 -1.59
C VAL A 119 10.77 4.40 -1.99
N PRO A 120 10.80 4.73 -3.30
CA PRO A 120 11.24 6.04 -3.78
C PRO A 120 10.37 7.17 -3.26
N ARG A 121 10.97 8.36 -3.07
CA ARG A 121 10.25 9.61 -2.75
C ARG A 121 10.16 10.55 -3.94
#